data_AF-A0A1M5SHE2-F1
#
_entry.id   AF-A0A1M5SHE2-F1
#
_cell.length_a   1.000
_cell.length_b   1.000
_cell.length_c   1.000
_cell.angle_alpha   90.00
_cell.angle_beta   90.00
_cell.angle_gamma   90.00
#
_symmetry.space_group_name_H-M   'P 1'
#
loop_
_entity.id
_entity.type
_entity.pdbx_description
1 polymer ?
#
loop_
_entity_poly.entity_id
_entity_poly.type
_entity_poly.pdbx_seq_one_letter_code
_entity_poly.pdbx_strand_id
1 'polypeptide(L)'
;MKPSLFLLSCCLVALTMTACSSGGSWREASRESAGIAPEPASTEEAVLHVYGADAWGWRGWFAIHTWIAAKRSGDHTYKVYEVVGWRLSRGLPVVRIGPDIPDRYWFGARPKLLLEHRGDGVDELIDAVDAAARSYPWPSIYKAVPGPNSNTFTAWIAKNVPQLGLQLPFSAIGSGYVN
;
A
#
# COMPACT_ATOMS: atom_id res chain seq x y z
N MET A 1 28.44 -8.97 -43.81
CA MET A 1 28.15 -8.00 -42.73
C MET A 1 27.44 -8.72 -41.61
N LYS A 2 27.92 -8.54 -40.36
CA LYS A 2 27.79 -9.44 -39.20
C LYS A 2 26.32 -9.66 -38.72
N PRO A 3 25.69 -10.83 -38.94
CA PRO A 3 24.40 -11.16 -38.31
C PRO A 3 24.56 -11.66 -36.87
N SER A 4 25.81 -11.89 -36.42
CA SER A 4 26.11 -12.51 -35.13
C SER A 4 25.93 -11.57 -33.92
N LEU A 5 25.93 -10.25 -34.10
CA LEU A 5 25.84 -9.30 -32.98
C LEU A 5 24.38 -9.03 -32.56
N PHE A 6 23.43 -9.10 -33.49
CA PHE A 6 22.01 -8.83 -33.24
C PHE A 6 21.31 -10.00 -32.53
N LEU A 7 21.65 -11.24 -32.90
CA LEU A 7 21.16 -12.46 -32.24
C LEU A 7 21.74 -12.63 -30.83
N LEU A 8 23.00 -12.21 -30.61
CA LEU A 8 23.61 -12.22 -29.27
C LEU A 8 22.94 -11.18 -28.35
N SER A 9 22.53 -10.03 -28.89
CA SER A 9 21.83 -8.99 -28.14
C SER A 9 20.40 -9.42 -27.75
N CYS A 10 19.64 -10.08 -28.62
CA CYS A 10 18.33 -10.62 -28.28
C CYS A 10 18.41 -11.78 -27.26
N CYS A 11 19.41 -12.66 -27.35
CA CYS A 11 19.62 -13.70 -26.35
C CYS A 11 20.02 -13.13 -24.98
N LEU A 12 20.84 -12.08 -24.93
CA LEU A 12 21.22 -11.45 -23.66
C LEU A 12 20.02 -10.75 -23.00
N VAL A 13 19.16 -10.07 -23.77
CA VAL A 13 17.91 -9.47 -23.27
C VAL A 13 16.93 -10.55 -22.78
N ALA A 14 16.78 -11.65 -23.52
CA ALA A 14 15.91 -12.76 -23.11
C ALA A 14 16.40 -13.48 -21.84
N LEU A 15 17.72 -13.65 -21.67
CA LEU A 15 18.32 -14.22 -20.45
C LEU A 15 18.25 -13.28 -19.24
N THR A 16 18.20 -11.95 -19.45
CA THR A 16 17.98 -11.01 -18.34
C THR A 16 16.52 -10.91 -17.89
N MET A 17 15.55 -11.24 -18.76
CA MET A 17 14.12 -11.18 -18.43
C MET A 17 13.64 -12.37 -17.58
N THR A 18 14.30 -13.53 -17.66
CA THR A 18 14.04 -14.68 -16.77
C THR A 18 14.69 -14.55 -15.40
N ALA A 19 15.67 -13.65 -15.23
CA ALA A 19 16.27 -13.34 -13.93
C ALA A 19 15.48 -12.30 -13.10
N CYS A 20 14.45 -11.68 -13.67
CA CYS A 20 13.64 -10.64 -13.01
C CYS A 20 12.47 -11.20 -12.18
N SER A 21 12.30 -12.51 -12.12
CA SER A 21 11.48 -13.14 -11.10
C SER A 21 12.36 -13.46 -9.89
N SER A 22 12.52 -12.51 -8.98
CA SER A 22 12.70 -12.86 -7.56
C SER A 22 11.40 -13.55 -7.12
N GLY A 23 11.18 -14.83 -7.41
CA GLY A 23 11.97 -15.95 -6.94
C GLY A 23 11.32 -16.59 -5.70
N GLY A 24 10.11 -16.17 -5.33
CA GLY A 24 9.26 -16.83 -4.32
C GLY A 24 7.78 -16.71 -4.67
N SER A 25 6.97 -17.64 -4.18
CA SER A 25 5.51 -17.53 -4.25
C SER A 25 5.06 -16.36 -3.38
N TRP A 26 4.14 -15.52 -3.87
CA TRP A 26 3.55 -14.44 -3.03
C TRP A 26 2.94 -14.99 -1.74
N ARG A 27 2.57 -16.28 -1.72
CA ARG A 27 2.06 -16.96 -0.53
C ARG A 27 3.10 -17.02 0.59
N GLU A 28 4.36 -17.25 0.25
CA GLU A 28 5.48 -17.41 1.18
C GLU A 28 6.18 -16.08 1.53
N ALA A 29 5.89 -15.02 0.77
CA ALA A 29 6.46 -13.72 1.01
C ALA A 29 6.08 -13.16 2.39
N SER A 30 7.06 -12.59 3.11
CA SER A 30 6.87 -12.12 4.48
C SER A 30 5.75 -11.08 4.58
N ARG A 31 5.01 -11.18 5.70
CA ARG A 31 3.99 -10.23 6.17
C ARG A 31 4.21 -9.91 7.66
N GLU A 32 5.42 -10.17 8.15
CA GLU A 32 5.81 -9.81 9.52
C GLU A 32 5.82 -8.29 9.67
N SER A 33 5.79 -7.80 10.91
CA SER A 33 5.99 -6.37 11.18
C SER A 33 7.41 -5.93 10.80
N ALA A 34 7.55 -4.69 10.31
CA ALA A 34 8.83 -4.07 10.05
C ALA A 34 9.45 -3.36 11.28
N GLY A 35 8.76 -3.39 12.43
CA GLY A 35 9.18 -2.75 13.68
C GLY A 35 9.21 -1.23 13.64
N ILE A 36 8.38 -0.62 12.78
CA ILE A 36 8.24 0.83 12.58
C ILE A 36 7.15 1.39 13.48
N ALA A 37 5.98 0.73 13.55
CA ALA A 37 4.87 1.24 14.35
C ALA A 37 5.15 1.07 15.86
N PRO A 38 4.76 2.04 16.71
CA PRO A 38 4.77 1.88 18.15
C PRO A 38 3.95 0.65 18.57
N GLU A 39 4.47 -0.11 19.54
CA GLU A 39 3.79 -1.27 20.11
C GLU A 39 2.45 -0.81 20.72
N PRO A 40 1.30 -1.35 20.26
CA PRO A 40 0.00 -0.83 20.67
C PRO A 40 -0.29 -1.06 22.16
N ALA A 41 0.27 -2.10 22.78
CA ALA A 41 0.04 -2.39 24.19
C ALA A 41 0.78 -1.45 25.16
N SER A 42 1.76 -0.69 24.68
CA SER A 42 2.54 0.27 25.49
C SER A 42 2.47 1.70 24.98
N THR A 43 1.62 1.96 23.98
CA THR A 43 1.40 3.29 23.41
C THR A 43 -0.03 3.70 23.71
N GLU A 44 -0.22 4.60 24.68
CA GLU A 44 -1.55 5.05 25.06
C GLU A 44 -2.14 6.01 24.03
N GLU A 45 -1.34 6.95 23.51
CA GLU A 45 -1.86 7.92 22.55
C GLU A 45 -2.36 7.29 21.24
N ALA A 46 -3.26 8.01 20.56
CA ALA A 46 -3.65 7.69 19.20
C ALA A 46 -2.46 7.78 18.23
N VAL A 47 -2.48 6.92 17.22
CA VAL A 47 -1.45 6.80 16.18
C VAL A 47 -2.14 6.60 14.84
N LEU A 48 -1.82 7.44 13.86
CA LEU A 48 -2.26 7.29 12.47
C LEU A 48 -1.06 7.41 11.54
N HIS A 49 -0.76 6.31 10.86
CA HIS A 49 0.37 6.21 9.94
C HIS A 49 -0.11 5.92 8.53
N VAL A 50 0.58 6.47 7.54
CA VAL A 50 0.44 6.10 6.13
C VAL A 50 1.73 5.45 5.67
N TYR A 51 1.61 4.29 5.03
CA TYR A 51 2.74 3.50 4.57
C TYR A 51 2.75 3.36 3.05
N GLY A 52 3.94 3.13 2.52
CA GLY A 52 4.17 2.72 1.14
C GLY A 52 5.26 1.67 1.06
N ALA A 53 5.08 0.65 0.24
CA ALA A 53 6.09 -0.37 -0.04
C ALA A 53 6.09 -0.73 -1.53
N ASP A 54 7.21 -1.17 -2.06
CA ASP A 54 7.31 -1.57 -3.46
C ASP A 54 6.25 -2.62 -3.82
N ALA A 55 5.54 -2.42 -4.94
CA ALA A 55 4.54 -3.37 -5.39
C ALA A 55 5.15 -4.74 -5.68
N TRP A 56 4.37 -5.80 -5.50
CA TRP A 56 4.86 -7.16 -5.71
C TRP A 56 5.38 -7.43 -7.14
N GLY A 57 6.51 -8.13 -7.23
CA GLY A 57 7.15 -8.52 -8.49
C GLY A 57 7.79 -7.34 -9.23
N TRP A 58 7.92 -7.47 -10.56
CA TRP A 58 8.56 -6.45 -11.41
C TRP A 58 7.92 -5.05 -11.33
N ARG A 59 6.66 -4.98 -10.88
CA ARG A 59 5.92 -3.72 -10.70
C ARG A 59 6.56 -2.83 -9.62
N GLY A 60 7.23 -3.43 -8.64
CA GLY A 60 7.90 -2.72 -7.55
C GLY A 60 9.02 -1.80 -8.00
N TRP A 61 9.55 -1.99 -9.21
CA TRP A 61 10.55 -1.08 -9.78
C TRP A 61 10.00 0.31 -10.10
N PHE A 62 8.68 0.45 -10.22
CA PHE A 62 8.04 1.69 -10.67
C PHE A 62 6.92 2.15 -9.75
N ALA A 63 6.24 1.22 -9.07
CA ALA A 63 5.03 1.50 -8.32
C ALA A 63 5.13 0.99 -6.88
N ILE A 64 4.56 1.76 -5.96
CA ILE A 64 4.32 1.33 -4.58
C ILE A 64 2.86 0.92 -4.37
N HIS A 65 2.63 0.12 -3.34
CA HIS A 65 1.33 -0.08 -2.71
C HIS A 65 1.25 0.76 -1.44
N THR A 66 0.18 1.55 -1.29
CA THR A 66 -0.03 2.40 -0.11
C THR A 66 -1.21 1.93 0.74
N TRP A 67 -1.12 2.13 2.06
CA TRP A 67 -2.22 1.88 3.00
C TRP A 67 -2.13 2.80 4.21
N ILE A 68 -3.21 2.85 4.99
CA ILE A 68 -3.28 3.61 6.24
C ILE A 68 -3.45 2.64 7.40
N ALA A 69 -2.78 2.88 8.53
CA ALA A 69 -3.00 2.17 9.78
C ALA A 69 -3.32 3.16 10.89
N ALA A 70 -4.30 2.84 11.72
CA ALA A 70 -4.74 3.68 12.82
C ALA A 70 -4.94 2.88 14.11
N LYS A 71 -4.52 3.44 15.23
CA LYS A 71 -4.79 3.00 16.59
C LYS A 71 -5.37 4.19 17.34
N ARG A 72 -6.53 4.04 17.98
CA ARG A 72 -7.08 5.11 18.82
C ARG A 72 -6.37 5.21 20.16
N SER A 73 -6.62 6.30 20.88
CA SER A 73 -6.15 6.41 22.26
C SER A 73 -6.72 5.27 23.12
N GLY A 74 -5.87 4.59 23.87
CA GLY A 74 -6.24 3.42 24.69
C GLY A 74 -6.54 2.13 23.92
N ASP A 75 -6.54 2.12 22.58
CA ASP A 75 -6.70 0.88 21.82
C ASP A 75 -5.41 0.04 21.84
N HIS A 76 -5.57 -1.29 21.96
CA HIS A 76 -4.45 -2.24 21.99
C HIS A 76 -4.21 -2.93 20.63
N THR A 77 -4.89 -2.50 19.56
CA THR A 77 -4.70 -3.05 18.20
C THR A 77 -4.80 -1.96 17.15
N TYR A 78 -4.06 -2.13 16.06
CA TYR A 78 -4.21 -1.27 14.88
C TYR A 78 -5.31 -1.78 13.96
N LYS A 79 -6.04 -0.84 13.36
CA LYS A 79 -6.91 -1.06 12.21
C LYS A 79 -6.22 -0.60 10.94
N VAL A 80 -6.17 -1.44 9.93
CA VAL A 80 -5.60 -1.13 8.61
C VAL A 80 -6.70 -0.90 7.59
N TYR A 81 -6.52 0.15 6.78
CA TYR A 81 -7.36 0.53 5.64
C TYR A 81 -6.55 0.39 4.35
N GLU A 82 -6.99 -0.48 3.46
CA GLU A 82 -6.29 -0.71 2.20
C GLU A 82 -7.21 -1.21 1.09
N VAL A 83 -6.73 -1.14 -0.15
CA VAL A 83 -7.35 -1.78 -1.32
C VAL A 83 -6.42 -2.87 -1.85
N VAL A 84 -6.88 -4.12 -1.85
CA VAL A 84 -6.10 -5.28 -2.33
C VAL A 84 -6.84 -5.94 -3.49
N GLY A 85 -6.33 -5.75 -4.72
CA GLY A 85 -6.99 -6.25 -5.94
C GLY A 85 -7.17 -7.77 -5.99
N TRP A 86 -6.28 -8.54 -5.35
CA TRP A 86 -6.37 -10.01 -5.35
C TRP A 86 -7.56 -10.56 -4.56
N ARG A 87 -8.28 -9.71 -3.81
CA ARG A 87 -9.53 -10.09 -3.13
C ARG A 87 -10.68 -10.37 -4.11
N LEU A 88 -10.64 -9.79 -5.32
CA LEU A 88 -11.65 -10.03 -6.36
C LEU A 88 -11.73 -11.50 -6.79
N SER A 89 -10.60 -12.21 -6.83
CA SER A 89 -10.60 -13.64 -7.20
C SER A 89 -11.35 -14.52 -6.20
N ARG A 90 -11.62 -13.99 -5.00
CA ARG A 90 -12.41 -14.64 -3.94
C ARG A 90 -13.83 -14.07 -3.83
N GLY A 91 -14.28 -13.23 -4.76
CA GLY A 91 -15.59 -12.58 -4.72
C GLY A 91 -15.75 -11.56 -3.59
N LEU A 92 -14.65 -11.07 -3.01
CA LEU A 92 -14.67 -10.10 -1.90
C LEU A 92 -14.45 -8.67 -2.42
N PRO A 93 -15.02 -7.64 -1.74
CA PRO A 93 -14.66 -6.25 -1.98
C PRO A 93 -13.14 -6.04 -1.89
N VAL A 94 -12.60 -5.17 -2.74
CA VAL A 94 -11.16 -4.86 -2.77
C VAL A 94 -10.74 -4.03 -1.58
N VAL A 95 -11.65 -3.21 -1.06
CA VAL A 95 -11.45 -2.50 0.21
C VAL A 95 -11.42 -3.51 1.35
N ARG A 96 -10.38 -3.40 2.17
CA ARG A 96 -10.23 -4.12 3.43
C ARG A 96 -10.03 -3.09 4.53
N ILE A 97 -10.89 -3.18 5.54
CA ILE A 97 -10.82 -2.37 6.76
C ILE A 97 -10.95 -3.35 7.93
N GLY A 98 -9.95 -3.40 8.80
CA GLY A 98 -10.00 -4.26 9.99
C GLY A 98 -8.66 -4.40 10.71
N PRO A 99 -8.63 -5.16 11.82
CA PRO A 99 -7.41 -5.39 12.58
C PRO A 99 -6.31 -6.03 11.72
N ASP A 100 -5.09 -5.49 11.79
CA ASP A 100 -3.91 -6.06 11.14
C ASP A 100 -2.62 -5.46 11.70
N ILE A 101 -1.48 -6.04 11.31
CA ILE A 101 -0.15 -5.48 11.55
C ILE A 101 0.00 -4.20 10.72
N PRO A 102 0.25 -3.04 11.37
CA PRO A 102 0.22 -1.72 10.72
C PRO A 102 1.30 -1.57 9.65
N ASP A 103 2.50 -2.07 9.93
CA ASP A 103 3.73 -1.89 9.15
C ASP A 103 4.25 -3.22 8.60
N ARG A 104 3.33 -4.13 8.25
CA ARG A 104 3.70 -5.42 7.69
C ARG A 104 4.49 -5.26 6.40
N TYR A 105 5.43 -6.16 6.16
CA TYR A 105 6.02 -6.32 4.83
C TYR A 105 4.92 -6.51 3.79
N TRP A 106 4.97 -5.71 2.71
CA TRP A 106 4.06 -5.88 1.59
C TRP A 106 4.59 -6.98 0.67
N PHE A 107 4.26 -8.23 1.00
CA PHE A 107 4.77 -9.42 0.33
C PHE A 107 6.30 -9.34 0.19
N GLY A 108 7.01 -9.27 1.32
CA GLY A 108 8.47 -9.21 1.34
C GLY A 108 9.10 -7.83 1.04
N ALA A 109 8.35 -6.84 0.58
CA ALA A 109 8.85 -5.46 0.49
C ALA A 109 8.71 -4.73 1.83
N ARG A 110 9.82 -4.21 2.38
CA ARG A 110 9.80 -3.45 3.64
C ARG A 110 9.07 -2.12 3.44
N PRO A 111 8.04 -1.78 4.24
CA PRO A 111 7.39 -0.49 4.15
C PRO A 111 8.29 0.67 4.55
N LYS A 112 7.93 1.83 3.99
CA LYS A 112 8.38 3.15 4.40
C LYS A 112 7.19 3.90 4.98
N LEU A 113 7.44 4.65 6.05
CA LEU A 113 6.50 5.59 6.61
C LEU A 113 6.43 6.83 5.70
N LEU A 114 5.26 7.13 5.17
CA LEU A 114 5.01 8.29 4.32
C LEU A 114 4.49 9.48 5.13
N LEU A 115 3.77 9.21 6.21
CA LEU A 115 3.16 10.21 7.08
C LEU A 115 2.91 9.60 8.45
N GLU A 116 3.06 10.42 9.49
CA GLU A 116 2.76 10.08 10.89
C GLU A 116 1.98 11.21 11.56
N HIS A 117 0.94 10.83 12.30
CA HIS A 117 0.23 11.66 13.26
C HIS A 117 0.10 10.89 14.58
N ARG A 118 0.41 11.53 15.71
CA ARG A 118 0.31 10.94 17.04
C ARG A 118 -0.18 11.97 18.07
N GLY A 119 -0.83 11.50 19.13
CA GLY A 119 -1.24 12.35 20.25
C GLY A 119 -2.60 13.02 20.06
N ASP A 120 -2.76 14.18 20.71
CA ASP A 120 -4.01 14.91 20.79
C ASP A 120 -4.55 15.29 19.40
N GLY A 121 -5.86 15.16 19.19
CA GLY A 121 -6.53 15.47 17.93
C GLY A 121 -6.47 14.36 16.87
N VAL A 122 -5.69 13.29 17.11
CA VAL A 122 -5.55 12.19 16.14
C VAL A 122 -6.75 11.26 16.14
N ASP A 123 -7.47 11.11 17.24
CA ASP A 123 -8.70 10.31 17.27
C ASP A 123 -9.78 10.87 16.33
N GLU A 124 -9.94 12.20 16.31
CA GLU A 124 -10.85 12.88 15.38
C GLU A 124 -10.38 12.74 13.93
N LEU A 125 -9.06 12.78 13.69
CA LEU A 125 -8.50 12.52 12.37
C LEU A 125 -8.75 11.06 11.92
N ILE A 126 -8.64 10.10 12.84
CA ILE A 126 -8.96 8.69 12.60
C ILE A 126 -10.43 8.52 12.23
N ASP A 127 -11.35 9.23 12.90
CA ASP A 127 -12.79 9.22 12.57
C ASP A 127 -13.05 9.73 11.15
N ALA A 128 -12.42 10.85 10.78
CA ALA A 128 -12.52 11.40 9.43
C ALA A 128 -11.99 10.42 8.36
N VAL A 129 -10.85 9.76 8.63
CA VAL A 129 -10.27 8.75 7.75
C VAL A 129 -11.15 7.51 7.63
N ASP A 130 -11.72 7.00 8.73
CA ASP A 130 -12.63 5.85 8.71
C ASP A 130 -13.89 6.17 7.87
N ALA A 131 -14.46 7.37 8.02
CA ALA A 131 -15.59 7.83 7.21
C ALA A 131 -15.25 7.95 5.71
N ALA A 132 -14.10 8.54 5.36
CA ALA A 132 -13.65 8.67 3.98
C ALA A 132 -13.34 7.29 3.34
N ALA A 133 -12.75 6.38 4.11
CA ALA A 133 -12.46 5.01 3.67
C ALA A 133 -13.73 4.21 3.39
N ARG A 134 -14.76 4.34 4.24
CA ARG A 134 -16.05 3.64 4.07
C ARG A 134 -16.91 4.20 2.94
N SER A 135 -16.72 5.47 2.59
CA SER A 135 -17.41 6.12 1.47
C SER A 135 -16.68 5.98 0.13
N TYR A 136 -15.62 5.17 0.06
CA TYR A 136 -14.84 4.98 -1.17
C TYR A 136 -15.72 4.48 -2.33
N PRO A 137 -15.77 5.19 -3.49
CA PRO A 137 -16.76 4.93 -4.54
C PRO A 137 -16.49 3.66 -5.36
N TRP A 138 -15.32 3.04 -5.22
CA TRP A 138 -14.93 1.86 -6.01
C TRP A 138 -14.61 0.65 -5.12
N PRO A 139 -15.52 0.21 -4.24
CA PRO A 139 -15.22 -0.82 -3.24
C PRO A 139 -15.01 -2.21 -3.83
N SER A 140 -15.43 -2.44 -5.08
CA SER A 140 -15.35 -3.72 -5.79
C SER A 140 -14.74 -3.60 -7.18
N ILE A 141 -14.07 -2.48 -7.50
CA ILE A 141 -13.40 -2.27 -8.79
C ILE A 141 -11.91 -2.09 -8.53
N TYR A 142 -11.09 -2.80 -9.30
CA TYR A 142 -9.64 -2.64 -9.26
C TYR A 142 -9.04 -2.65 -10.65
N LYS A 143 -8.19 -1.66 -10.94
CA LYS A 143 -7.33 -1.63 -12.12
C LYS A 143 -5.95 -1.16 -11.70
N ALA A 144 -4.92 -1.91 -12.11
CA ALA A 144 -3.54 -1.61 -11.76
C ALA A 144 -3.10 -0.19 -12.15
N VAL A 145 -3.39 0.24 -13.38
CA VAL A 145 -3.11 1.58 -13.94
C VAL A 145 -4.22 1.87 -14.97
N PRO A 146 -4.80 3.08 -15.02
CA PRO A 146 -4.54 4.25 -14.16
C PRO A 146 -5.22 4.19 -12.78
N GLY A 147 -6.01 3.16 -12.49
CA GLY A 147 -6.82 3.07 -11.28
C GLY A 147 -8.28 2.71 -11.59
N PRO A 148 -9.13 2.46 -10.57
CA PRO A 148 -8.84 2.63 -9.15
C PRO A 148 -7.96 1.51 -8.57
N ASN A 149 -7.00 1.85 -7.71
CA ASN A 149 -6.11 0.91 -6.99
C ASN A 149 -5.85 1.39 -5.55
N SER A 150 -4.85 0.84 -4.86
CA SER A 150 -4.49 1.26 -3.49
C SER A 150 -3.99 2.70 -3.38
N ASN A 151 -3.32 3.21 -4.41
CA ASN A 151 -2.88 4.61 -4.47
C ASN A 151 -4.05 5.55 -4.75
N THR A 152 -5.04 5.12 -5.55
CA THR A 152 -6.31 5.83 -5.70
C THR A 152 -7.07 5.92 -4.38
N PHE A 153 -7.06 4.84 -3.59
CA PHE A 153 -7.75 4.78 -2.30
C PHE A 153 -7.16 5.75 -1.27
N THR A 154 -5.83 5.76 -1.10
CA THR A 154 -5.18 6.72 -0.21
C THR A 154 -5.29 8.15 -0.71
N ALA A 155 -5.25 8.38 -2.04
CA ALA A 155 -5.52 9.69 -2.63
C ALA A 155 -6.95 10.17 -2.40
N TRP A 156 -7.95 9.28 -2.47
CA TRP A 156 -9.34 9.58 -2.15
C TRP A 156 -9.49 10.04 -0.71
N ILE A 157 -8.85 9.33 0.24
CA ILE A 157 -8.86 9.71 1.65
C ILE A 157 -8.18 11.07 1.84
N ALA A 158 -7.00 11.29 1.25
CA ALA A 158 -6.30 12.57 1.33
C ALA A 158 -7.13 13.74 0.78
N LYS A 159 -7.88 13.51 -0.31
CA LYS A 159 -8.77 14.52 -0.91
C LYS A 159 -9.96 14.86 -0.01
N ASN A 160 -10.54 13.87 0.66
CA ASN A 160 -11.72 14.06 1.52
C ASN A 160 -11.36 14.45 2.96
N VAL A 161 -10.12 14.22 3.39
CA VAL A 161 -9.61 14.57 4.72
C VAL A 161 -8.35 15.44 4.56
N PRO A 162 -8.48 16.73 4.19
CA PRO A 162 -7.32 17.60 3.95
C PRO A 162 -6.41 17.74 5.18
N GLN A 163 -6.95 17.61 6.40
CA GLN A 163 -6.22 17.64 7.66
C GLN A 163 -5.21 16.49 7.79
N LEU A 164 -5.39 15.40 7.04
CA LEU A 164 -4.40 14.33 6.97
C LEU A 164 -3.06 14.85 6.44
N GLY A 165 -3.06 15.82 5.51
CA GLY A 165 -1.83 16.39 4.96
C GLY A 165 -1.00 15.39 4.13
N LEU A 166 -1.59 14.29 3.68
CA LEU A 166 -0.89 13.25 2.93
C LEU A 166 -0.50 13.74 1.53
N GLN A 167 0.80 13.76 1.26
CA GLN A 167 1.36 13.93 -0.08
C GLN A 167 1.91 12.59 -0.56
N LEU A 168 1.31 12.06 -1.63
CA LEU A 168 1.74 10.79 -2.20
C LEU A 168 2.95 11.00 -3.13
N PRO A 169 3.97 10.12 -3.08
CA PRO A 169 5.11 10.21 -3.98
C PRO A 169 4.70 9.91 -5.43
N PHE A 170 5.53 10.33 -6.39
CA PHE A 170 5.29 10.04 -7.82
C PHE A 170 5.15 8.54 -8.13
N SER A 171 5.81 7.68 -7.34
CA SER A 171 5.71 6.22 -7.44
C SER A 171 4.35 5.66 -7.00
N ALA A 172 3.47 6.46 -6.39
CA ALA A 172 2.10 6.09 -6.08
C ALA A 172 1.21 6.14 -7.34
N ILE A 173 1.59 5.37 -8.37
CA ILE A 173 0.93 5.36 -9.68
C ILE A 173 -0.55 5.00 -9.52
N GLY A 174 -1.41 5.88 -10.05
CA GLY A 174 -2.86 5.78 -9.99
C GLY A 174 -3.55 6.63 -8.92
N SER A 175 -2.77 7.34 -8.10
CA SER A 175 -3.29 8.37 -7.17
C SER A 175 -4.11 9.45 -7.89
N GLY A 176 -3.73 9.83 -9.11
CA GLY A 176 -4.43 10.84 -9.91
C GLY A 176 -5.83 10.46 -10.41
N TYR A 177 -6.30 9.22 -10.22
CA TYR A 177 -7.62 8.76 -10.66
C TYR A 177 -8.78 9.49 -9.95
N VAL A 178 -8.53 10.13 -8.80
CA VAL A 178 -9.54 10.87 -8.03
C VAL A 178 -9.78 12.30 -8.54
N ASN A 179 -9.10 12.73 -9.61
CA ASN A 179 -9.17 14.09 -10.16
C ASN A 179 -10.03 14.17 -11.41
#